data_AF-A0A6A4RA26-F1
#
_entry.id   AF-A0A6A4RA26-F1
#
_cell.length_a   1.000
_cell.length_b   1.000
_cell.length_c   1.000
_cell.angle_alpha   90.00
_cell.angle_beta   90.00
_cell.angle_gamma   90.00
#
_symmetry.space_group_name_H-M   'P 1'
#
loop_
_entity.id
_entity.type
_entity.pdbx_description
1 polymer ?
#
loop_
_entity_poly.entity_id
_entity_poly.type
_entity_poly.pdbx_seq_one_letter_code
_entity_poly.pdbx_strand_id
1 'polypeptide(L)' 'MTTAKVLLETGSTAEALPALGQGTWYMGEGRAPRRQEIAALQRGLERGLRLIDSAE' A
#
# COMPACT_ATOMS: atom_id res chain seq x y z
N MET A 1 8.57 -11.40 17.95
CA MET A 1 7.92 -10.11 17.65
C MET A 1 6.69 -10.38 16.80
N THR A 2 5.52 -9.86 17.19
CA THR A 2 4.27 -10.07 16.44
C THR A 2 4.08 -8.91 15.47
N THR A 3 3.84 -9.20 14.19
CA THR A 3 3.55 -8.18 13.17
C THR A 3 2.18 -7.54 13.44
N ALA A 4 2.13 -6.21 13.53
CA ALA A 4 0.88 -5.47 13.74
C ALA A 4 -0.08 -5.64 12.56
N LYS A 5 -1.35 -5.91 12.85
CA LYS A 5 -2.43 -6.10 11.87
C LYS A 5 -3.67 -5.30 12.24
N VAL A 6 -4.47 -4.95 11.24
CA VAL A 6 -5.78 -4.28 11.37
C VAL A 6 -6.82 -5.09 10.58
N LEU A 7 -8.05 -5.17 11.09
CA LEU A 7 -9.18 -5.72 10.35
C LEU A 7 -9.75 -4.62 9.46
N LEU A 8 -9.65 -4.81 8.14
CA LEU A 8 -10.30 -3.95 7.16
C LEU A 8 -11.63 -4.59 6.77
N GLU A 9 -12.72 -3.87 6.99
CA GLU A 9 -14.06 -4.30 6.57
C GLU A 9 -14.31 -3.86 5.12
N THR A 10 -14.60 -4.84 4.27
CA THR A 10 -15.02 -4.65 2.88
C THR A 10 -16.47 -5.09 2.74
N GLY A 11 -17.41 -4.26 3.19
CA GLY A 11 -18.86 -4.40 2.99
C GLY A 11 -19.50 -5.67 3.58
N SER A 12 -19.23 -6.83 2.99
CA SER A 12 -19.73 -8.15 3.40
C SER A 12 -18.69 -9.05 4.06
N THR A 13 -17.41 -8.67 4.05
CA THR A 13 -16.30 -9.44 4.63
C THR A 13 -15.35 -8.53 5.41
N ALA A 14 -14.53 -9.14 6.27
CA ALA A 14 -13.41 -8.45 6.92
C ALA A 14 -12.12 -9.22 6.67
N GLU A 15 -11.05 -8.52 6.34
CA GLU A 15 -9.72 -9.10 6.12
C GLU A 15 -8.70 -8.52 7.10
N ALA A 16 -7.90 -9.39 7.71
CA ALA A 16 -6.76 -8.98 8.53
C ALA A 16 -5.57 -8.60 7.65
N LEU A 17 -5.29 -7.30 7.53
CA LEU A 17 -4.18 -6.74 6.77
C LEU A 17 -3.04 -6.29 7.68
N PRO A 18 -1.80 -6.16 7.17
CA PRO A 18 -0.75 -5.44 7.88
C PRO A 18 -1.22 -4.04 8.27
N ALA A 19 -0.84 -3.57 9.46
CA ALA A 19 -1.24 -2.24 9.94
C ALA A 19 -0.60 -1.08 9.15
N LEU A 20 0.35 -1.38 8.25
CA LEU A 20 0.99 -0.42 7.35
C LEU A 20 0.56 -0.69 5.90
N GLY A 21 0.34 0.39 5.15
CA GLY A 21 0.05 0.39 3.71
C GLY A 21 0.91 1.41 2.96
N GLN A 22 0.60 1.64 1.68
CA GLN A 22 1.32 2.57 0.80
C GLN A 22 0.36 3.61 0.22
N GLY A 23 0.50 4.87 0.61
CA GLY A 23 -0.21 5.98 -0.03
C GLY A 23 0.50 6.44 -1.31
N THR A 24 -0.27 6.85 -2.31
CA THR A 24 0.24 7.31 -3.62
C THR A 24 0.17 8.83 -3.79
N TRP A 25 -0.16 9.60 -2.76
CA TRP A 25 -0.14 11.06 -2.83
C TRP A 25 1.22 11.57 -3.33
N TYR A 26 1.21 12.51 -4.29
CA TYR A 26 2.35 13.00 -5.07
C TYR A 26 3.01 12.03 -6.09
N MET A 27 2.62 10.76 -6.16
CA MET A 27 3.07 9.88 -7.25
C MET A 27 2.32 10.20 -8.54
N GLY A 28 3.00 10.06 -9.69
CA GLY A 28 2.41 10.34 -10.99
C GLY A 28 2.46 11.81 -11.41
N GLU A 29 2.96 12.71 -10.55
CA GLU A 29 3.12 14.14 -10.84
C GLU A 29 4.43 14.50 -11.57
N GLY A 30 5.26 13.51 -11.92
CA GLY A 30 6.56 13.74 -12.57
C GLY A 30 7.66 14.22 -11.62
N ARG A 31 7.42 14.23 -10.31
CA ARG A 31 8.42 14.56 -9.27
C ARG A 31 9.54 13.50 -9.16
N ALA A 32 9.24 12.27 -9.58
CA ALA A 32 10.19 11.18 -9.71
C ALA A 32 9.98 10.44 -11.04
N PRO A 33 11.01 9.73 -11.58
CA PRO A 33 10.82 8.87 -12.73
C PRO A 33 9.75 7.81 -12.44
N ARG A 34 8.79 7.61 -13.35
CA ARG A 34 7.72 6.60 -13.23
C ARG A 34 8.22 5.22 -12.78
N ARG A 35 9.39 4.79 -13.28
CA ARG A 35 10.02 3.50 -12.88
C ARG A 35 10.34 3.42 -11.39
N GLN A 36 10.67 4.53 -10.74
CA GLN A 36 10.98 4.58 -9.32
C GLN A 36 9.71 4.49 -8.48
N GLU A 37 8.63 5.17 -8.89
CA GLU A 37 7.33 5.07 -8.23
C GLU A 37 6.79 3.63 -8.29
N ILE A 38 6.87 3.00 -9.47
CA ILE A 38 6.53 1.58 -9.65
C ILE A 38 7.38 0.69 -8.73
N ALA A 39 8.70 0.91 -8.72
CA ALA A 39 9.60 0.14 -7.87
C ALA A 39 9.26 0.33 -6.38
N ALA A 40 8.90 1.53 -5.93
CA ALA A 40 8.51 1.78 -4.54
C ALA A 40 7.25 0.97 -4.15
N LEU A 41 6.24 0.93 -5.01
CA LEU A 41 5.05 0.10 -4.80
C LEU A 41 5.40 -1.39 -4.77
N GLN A 42 6.16 -1.88 -5.75
CA GLN A 42 6.61 -3.27 -5.81
C GLN A 42 7.40 -3.69 -4.57
N ARG A 43 8.29 -2.81 -4.05
CA ARG A 43 9.05 -3.09 -2.83
C ARG A 43 8.16 -3.27 -1.61
N GLY A 44 7.08 -2.51 -1.48
CA GLY A 44 6.15 -2.70 -0.37
C GLY A 44 5.43 -4.05 -0.47
N LEU A 45 4.99 -4.44 -1.66
CA LEU A 45 4.39 -5.77 -1.91
C LEU A 45 5.38 -6.90 -1.57
N GLU A 46 6.64 -6.81 -2.00
CA GLU A 46 7.70 -7.78 -1.67
C GLU A 46 7.96 -7.89 -0.16
N ARG A 47 7.73 -6.80 0.60
CA ARG A 47 7.85 -6.76 2.06
C ARG A 47 6.57 -7.19 2.78
N GLY A 48 5.54 -7.59 2.03
CA GLY A 48 4.28 -8.10 2.56
C GLY A 48 3.26 -7.02 2.90
N LEU A 49 3.44 -5.78 2.44
CA LEU A 49 2.37 -4.77 2.46
C LEU A 49 1.29 -5.16 1.45
N ARG A 50 0.04 -4.87 1.77
CA ARG A 50 -1.12 -5.33 0.98
C ARG A 50 -2.15 -4.26 0.67
N LEU A 51 -2.06 -3.09 1.32
CA LEU A 51 -2.95 -1.95 1.09
C LEU A 51 -2.20 -0.88 0.30
N ILE A 52 -2.75 -0.48 -0.85
CA ILE A 52 -2.32 0.68 -1.62
C ILE A 52 -3.49 1.66 -1.63
N ASP A 53 -3.23 2.90 -1.21
CA ASP A 53 -4.21 3.97 -1.09
C ASP A 53 -3.96 5.02 -2.19
N SER A 54 -5.00 5.36 -2.95
CA SER A 54 -4.96 6.26 -4.11
C SER A 54 -6.30 6.97 -4.32
N ALA A 55 -6.33 8.00 -5.16
CA ALA A 55 -7.53 8.75 -5.54
C ALA A 55 -7.63 8.95 -7.08
N GLU A 56 -8.80 9.40 -7.56
CA GLU A 56 -9.12 9.71 -8.97
C GLU A 56 -8.49 11.01 -9.49
#